data_AF-A0A496WYG5-F1
#
_entry.id   AF-A0A496WYG5-F1
#
_cell.length_a   1.000
_cell.length_b   1.000
_cell.length_c   1.000
_cell.angle_alpha   90.00
_cell.angle_beta   90.00
_cell.angle_gamma   90.00
#
_symmetry.space_group_name_H-M   'P 1'
#
loop_
_entity.id
_entity.type
_entity.pdbx_description
1 polymer ?
#
loop_
_entity_poly.entity_id
_entity_poly.type
_entity_poly.pdbx_seq_one_letter_code
_entity_poly.pdbx_strand_id
1 'polypeptide(L)'
;MKIFQREASIIAVLLISLFSTATLAASACEESQTIESVSPDGTVIKLMDGSAWAIDAADAMIAVHWMPTTKISVCECKPINNDNDKTCKFTNHEDRKRIDAVLVK
;
A
#
# COMPACT_ATOMS: atom_id res chain seq x y z
N MET A 1 4.20 30.24 -63.25
CA MET A 1 5.13 29.13 -63.00
C MET A 1 4.48 28.20 -61.99
N LYS A 2 4.37 26.91 -62.34
CA LYS A 2 3.63 25.86 -61.63
C LYS A 2 4.59 25.09 -60.72
N ILE A 3 4.05 24.52 -59.62
CA ILE A 3 4.57 23.37 -58.85
C ILE A 3 5.57 23.70 -57.72
N PHE A 4 5.18 23.47 -56.46
CA PHE A 4 5.87 22.54 -55.54
C PHE A 4 5.01 22.29 -54.27
N GLN A 5 4.57 21.03 -54.09
CA GLN A 5 4.42 20.29 -52.81
C GLN A 5 3.34 20.81 -51.81
N ARG A 6 2.14 20.22 -51.54
CA ARG A 6 1.75 18.81 -51.20
C ARG A 6 2.85 18.09 -50.40
N GLU A 7 2.55 17.24 -49.42
CA GLU A 7 3.54 16.59 -48.52
C GLU A 7 3.88 17.32 -47.18
N ALA A 8 2.97 18.09 -46.57
CA ALA A 8 3.19 18.60 -45.20
C ALA A 8 2.22 18.01 -44.15
N SER A 9 1.39 17.02 -44.50
CA SER A 9 0.33 16.52 -43.60
C SER A 9 0.56 15.14 -43.00
N ILE A 10 1.64 14.42 -43.34
CA ILE A 10 1.82 13.03 -42.87
C ILE A 10 2.82 12.92 -41.69
N ILE A 11 3.71 13.90 -41.51
CA ILE A 11 4.79 13.81 -40.51
C ILE A 11 4.30 14.07 -39.06
N ALA A 12 3.16 14.75 -38.88
CA ALA A 12 2.67 15.11 -37.54
C ALA A 12 2.05 13.94 -36.75
N VAL A 13 1.74 12.81 -37.38
CA VAL A 13 1.02 11.70 -36.73
C VAL A 13 1.97 10.65 -36.13
N LEU A 14 3.23 10.59 -36.57
CA LEU A 14 4.18 9.54 -36.17
C LEU A 14 5.04 9.87 -34.93
N LEU A 15 4.94 11.06 -34.35
CA LEU A 15 5.76 11.46 -33.19
C LEU A 15 5.09 11.29 -31.81
N ILE A 16 3.82 10.86 -31.76
CA ILE A 16 3.06 10.78 -30.49
C ILE A 16 3.16 9.39 -29.84
N SER A 17 3.74 8.38 -30.49
CA SER A 17 3.72 6.99 -30.02
C SER A 17 4.87 6.57 -29.09
N LEU A 18 5.57 7.50 -28.43
CA LEU A 18 6.72 7.20 -27.54
C LEU A 18 6.58 7.76 -26.13
N PHE A 19 5.36 8.04 -25.66
CA PHE A 19 5.12 8.11 -24.22
C PHE A 19 5.09 6.68 -23.67
N SER A 20 6.27 6.09 -23.49
CA SER A 20 6.44 4.95 -22.60
C SER A 20 5.93 5.39 -21.23
N THR A 21 4.71 5.00 -20.87
CA THR A 21 4.26 5.10 -19.48
C THR A 21 5.13 4.15 -18.69
N ALA A 22 6.19 4.69 -18.08
CA ALA A 22 6.92 4.01 -17.03
C ALA A 22 5.93 3.82 -15.89
N THR A 23 5.27 2.67 -15.86
CA THR A 23 4.45 2.26 -14.74
C THR A 23 5.40 2.04 -13.58
N LEU A 24 5.57 3.06 -12.72
CA LEU A 24 6.18 2.85 -11.42
C LEU A 24 5.38 1.74 -10.75
N ALA A 25 6.03 0.59 -10.53
CA ALA A 25 5.47 -0.45 -9.68
C ALA A 25 5.42 0.11 -8.26
N ALA A 26 4.34 0.83 -7.94
CA ALA A 26 3.97 1.07 -6.56
C ALA A 26 3.78 -0.32 -5.95
N SER A 27 4.50 -0.63 -4.88
CA SER A 27 4.09 -1.72 -4.00
C SER A 27 2.67 -1.39 -3.58
N ALA A 28 1.69 -2.00 -4.24
CA ALA A 28 0.30 -1.76 -3.94
C ALA A 28 0.09 -2.23 -2.51
N CYS A 29 -0.11 -1.28 -1.60
CA CYS A 29 -0.70 -1.62 -0.32
C CYS A 29 -2.05 -2.24 -0.63
N GLU A 30 -2.43 -3.26 0.14
CA GLU A 30 -3.78 -3.77 0.12
C GLU A 30 -4.77 -2.61 0.38
N GLU A 31 -5.99 -2.75 -0.13
CA GLU A 31 -7.07 -1.79 0.10
C GLU A 31 -7.21 -1.47 1.59
N SER A 32 -7.65 -0.25 1.90
CA SER A 32 -7.75 0.21 3.28
C SER A 32 -8.65 -0.72 4.11
N GLN A 33 -8.06 -1.39 5.10
CA GLN A 33 -8.76 -2.20 6.08
C GLN A 33 -9.24 -1.31 7.23
N THR A 34 -10.23 -1.78 7.97
CA THR A 34 -10.78 -1.05 9.13
C THR A 34 -10.49 -1.81 10.41
N ILE A 35 -9.98 -1.12 11.42
CA ILE A 35 -9.76 -1.70 12.75
C ILE A 35 -11.10 -2.03 13.40
N GLU A 36 -11.30 -3.28 13.79
CA GLU A 36 -12.40 -3.69 14.65
C GLU A 36 -12.07 -3.40 16.11
N SER A 37 -10.88 -3.78 16.57
CA SER A 37 -10.44 -3.56 17.95
C SER A 37 -8.92 -3.56 18.08
N VAL A 38 -8.41 -2.83 19.07
CA VAL A 38 -7.03 -2.94 19.55
C VAL A 38 -7.05 -3.49 20.98
N SER A 39 -6.16 -4.43 21.26
CA SER A 39 -5.95 -4.97 22.62
C SER A 39 -5.49 -3.87 23.60
N PRO A 40 -5.79 -3.99 24.92
CA PRO A 40 -5.47 -2.93 25.90
C PRO A 40 -3.98 -2.58 26.01
N ASP A 41 -3.10 -3.52 25.66
CA ASP A 41 -1.64 -3.38 25.67
C ASP A 41 -1.07 -3.05 24.27
N GLY A 42 -1.92 -2.95 23.24
CA GLY A 42 -1.53 -2.63 21.87
C GLY A 42 -0.77 -3.75 21.15
N THR A 43 -0.67 -4.94 21.73
CA THR A 43 0.11 -6.05 21.17
C THR A 43 -0.61 -6.80 20.07
N VAL A 44 -1.93 -6.63 19.97
CA VAL A 44 -2.79 -7.22 18.94
C VAL A 44 -3.78 -6.20 18.40
N ILE A 45 -3.93 -6.17 17.08
CA ILE A 45 -5.05 -5.51 16.37
C ILE A 45 -5.92 -6.57 15.70
N LYS A 46 -7.24 -6.35 15.70
CA LYS A 46 -8.20 -7.14 14.93
C LYS A 46 -8.85 -6.25 13.88
N LEU A 47 -8.95 -6.74 12.66
CA LEU A 47 -9.56 -6.04 11.54
C LEU A 47 -10.99 -6.54 11.31
N MET A 48 -11.82 -5.74 10.66
CA MET A 48 -13.23 -6.09 10.39
C MET A 48 -13.41 -7.29 9.45
N ASP A 49 -12.37 -7.70 8.71
CA ASP A 49 -12.37 -8.94 7.93
C ASP A 49 -12.20 -10.21 8.80
N GLY A 50 -12.01 -10.03 10.11
CA GLY A 50 -11.82 -11.08 11.10
C GLY A 50 -10.35 -11.45 11.33
N SER A 51 -9.40 -10.90 10.56
CA SER A 51 -7.98 -11.16 10.75
C SER A 51 -7.45 -10.49 12.02
N ALA A 52 -6.56 -11.19 12.73
CA ALA A 52 -5.88 -10.68 13.92
C ALA A 52 -4.38 -10.64 13.68
N TRP A 53 -3.72 -9.58 14.14
CA TRP A 53 -2.31 -9.31 13.86
C TRP A 53 -1.59 -8.92 15.14
N ALA A 54 -0.51 -9.64 15.44
CA ALA A 54 0.39 -9.34 16.54
C ALA A 54 1.32 -8.20 16.13
N ILE A 55 1.33 -7.12 16.91
CA ILE A 55 2.14 -5.92 16.67
C ILE A 55 3.54 -6.15 17.25
N ASP A 56 4.56 -5.63 16.56
CA ASP A 56 5.92 -5.59 17.10
C ASP A 56 5.94 -4.85 18.44
N ALA A 57 6.71 -5.36 19.41
CA ALA A 57 6.75 -4.81 20.75
C ALA A 57 7.19 -3.33 20.78
N ALA A 58 8.02 -2.89 19.83
CA ALA A 58 8.43 -1.49 19.71
C ALA A 58 7.29 -0.57 19.28
N ASP A 59 6.27 -1.12 18.60
CA ASP A 59 5.15 -0.39 18.03
C ASP A 59 3.85 -0.51 18.84
N ALA A 60 3.83 -1.37 19.87
CA ALA A 60 2.65 -1.57 20.71
C ALA A 60 2.11 -0.25 21.28
N MET A 61 2.99 0.63 21.77
CA MET A 61 2.61 1.95 22.29
C MET A 61 2.00 2.87 21.23
N ILE A 62 2.33 2.69 19.94
CA ILE A 62 1.69 3.41 18.84
C ILE A 62 0.31 2.83 18.58
N ALA A 63 0.21 1.51 18.54
CA ALA A 63 -1.02 0.79 18.26
C ALA A 63 -2.12 1.08 19.29
N VAL A 64 -1.82 1.22 20.59
CA VAL A 64 -2.84 1.53 21.62
C VAL A 64 -3.57 2.85 21.38
N HIS A 65 -2.97 3.76 20.61
CA HIS A 65 -3.61 5.04 20.26
C HIS A 65 -4.52 4.92 19.03
N TRP A 66 -4.48 3.80 18.30
CA TRP A 66 -5.35 3.58 17.16
C TRP A 66 -6.75 3.19 17.64
N MET A 67 -7.76 3.83 17.07
CA MET A 67 -9.14 3.64 17.49
C MET A 67 -9.82 2.56 16.64
N PRO A 68 -10.85 1.88 17.19
CA PRO A 68 -11.82 1.18 16.36
C PRO A 68 -12.35 2.11 15.26
N THR A 69 -12.65 1.54 14.10
CA THR A 69 -13.09 2.23 12.88
C THR A 69 -12.03 3.06 12.15
N THR A 70 -10.82 3.18 12.70
CA THR A 70 -9.68 3.79 11.98
C THR A 70 -9.35 2.97 10.73
N LYS A 71 -9.16 3.67 9.61
CA LYS A 71 -8.73 3.07 8.35
C LYS A 71 -7.21 2.97 8.28
N ILE A 72 -6.73 1.79 7.91
CA ILE A 72 -5.31 1.47 7.82
C ILE A 72 -5.00 0.81 6.49
N SER A 73 -3.82 1.06 5.95
CA SER A 73 -3.30 0.34 4.79
C SER A 73 -2.32 -0.72 5.24
N VAL A 74 -2.46 -1.93 4.71
CA VAL A 74 -1.50 -3.03 4.90
C VAL A 74 -0.55 -3.04 3.72
N CYS A 75 0.71 -2.77 3.97
CA CYS A 75 1.75 -2.58 2.98
C CYS A 75 2.92 -3.55 3.24
N GLU A 76 3.77 -3.77 2.23
CA GLU A 76 5.11 -4.36 2.37
C GLU A 76 5.19 -5.63 3.26
N CYS A 77 4.38 -6.65 2.97
CA CYS A 77 4.48 -7.94 3.65
C CYS A 77 5.77 -8.68 3.27
N LYS A 78 6.65 -8.91 4.25
CA LYS A 78 7.90 -9.66 4.09
C LYS A 78 7.81 -11.00 4.80
N PRO A 79 8.29 -12.10 4.19
CA PRO A 79 8.32 -13.40 4.84
C PRO A 79 9.23 -13.37 6.07
N ILE A 80 8.81 -14.06 7.12
CA ILE A 80 9.61 -14.34 8.31
C ILE A 80 10.18 -15.74 8.10
N ASN A 81 11.46 -15.82 7.75
CA ASN A 81 12.14 -17.09 7.47
C ASN A 81 11.48 -17.92 6.32
N ASN A 82 11.83 -19.20 6.18
CA ASN A 82 11.21 -20.14 5.22
C ASN A 82 9.80 -20.62 5.63
N ASP A 83 9.22 -20.04 6.68
CA ASP A 83 7.87 -20.35 7.14
C ASP A 83 6.84 -19.49 6.40
N ASN A 84 5.58 -19.94 6.37
CA ASN A 84 4.48 -19.20 5.72
C ASN A 84 4.07 -17.91 6.48
N ASP A 85 4.87 -17.47 7.44
CA ASP A 85 4.61 -16.30 8.27
C ASP A 85 5.16 -15.05 7.59
N LYS A 86 4.45 -13.92 7.76
CA LYS A 86 4.81 -12.65 7.14
C LYS A 86 4.67 -11.52 8.13
N THR A 87 5.64 -10.62 8.15
CA THR A 87 5.53 -9.31 8.80
C THR A 87 5.06 -8.30 7.76
N CYS A 88 3.94 -7.64 8.01
CA CYS A 88 3.38 -6.60 7.18
C CYS A 88 3.46 -5.25 7.90
N LYS A 89 3.58 -4.17 7.13
CA LYS A 89 3.54 -2.80 7.64
C LYS A 89 2.15 -2.25 7.57
N PHE A 90 1.64 -1.79 8.71
CA PHE A 90 0.37 -1.13 8.81
C PHE A 90 0.60 0.38 8.89
N THR A 91 -0.14 1.14 8.09
CA THR A 91 -0.06 2.61 8.12
C THR A 91 -1.44 3.19 8.40
N ASN A 92 -1.55 3.99 9.46
CA ASN A 92 -2.68 4.91 9.64
C ASN A 92 -2.35 6.22 8.90
N HIS A 93 -3.17 6.61 7.94
CA HIS A 93 -2.98 7.84 7.15
C HIS A 93 -3.25 9.10 7.97
N GLU A 94 -4.10 9.04 8.99
CA GLU A 94 -4.43 10.18 9.85
C GLU A 94 -3.23 10.54 10.73
N ASP A 95 -2.64 9.54 11.38
CA ASP A 95 -1.51 9.74 12.29
C ASP A 95 -0.15 9.78 11.56
N ARG A 96 -0.13 9.35 10.29
CA ARG A 96 1.10 9.09 9.50
C ARG A 96 2.11 8.19 10.22
N LYS A 97 1.62 7.34 11.13
CA LYS A 97 2.42 6.37 11.86
C LYS A 97 2.36 5.02 11.18
N ARG A 98 3.46 4.28 11.29
CA ARG A 98 3.62 2.93 10.75
C ARG A 98 3.91 1.99 11.90
N ILE A 99 3.34 0.80 11.85
CA ILE A 99 3.64 -0.28 12.77
C ILE A 99 3.92 -1.57 12.00
N ASP A 100 4.81 -2.40 12.50
CA ASP A 100 5.08 -3.74 11.97
C ASP A 100 4.19 -4.77 12.69
N ALA A 101 3.59 -5.70 11.94
CA ALA A 101 2.68 -6.69 12.50
C ALA A 101 2.75 -8.05 11.78
N VAL A 102 2.45 -9.12 12.51
CA VAL A 102 2.48 -10.52 12.03
C VAL A 102 1.10 -11.13 12.18
N LEU A 103 0.61 -11.83 11.15
CA LEU A 103 -0.70 -12.47 11.19
C LEU A 103 -0.75 -13.54 12.28
N VAL A 104 -1.78 -13.49 13.13
CA VAL A 104 -2.09 -14.52 14.13
C VAL A 104 -2.95 -15.59 13.47
N LYS A 105 -2.52 -16.84 13.54
CA LYS A 105 -3.24 -18.02 13.00
C LYS A 105 -4.18 -18.63 14.03
#